data_AF-A0A1Q8A1L1-F1
#
_entry.id   AF-A0A1Q8A1L1-F1
#
_cell.length_a   1.000
_cell.length_b   1.000
_cell.length_c   1.000
_cell.angle_alpha   90.00
_cell.angle_beta   90.00
_cell.angle_gamma   90.00
#
_symmetry.space_group_name_H-M   'P 1'
#
loop_
_entity.id
_entity.type
_entity.pdbx_description
1 polymer ?
#
loop_
_entity_poly.entity_id
_entity_poly.type
_entity_poly.pdbx_seq_one_letter_code
_entity_poly.pdbx_strand_id
1 'polypeptide(L)'
;MEEHGKTLAGSHKLSTERAASRLLRRLAENEEVLFEVHGLLTEAVTGDRRIAPAGEWLLDNFYLIEEQIRTAKRHLPKGYSRELPRLVNGPSAGLPRVYDIALETISHGDGRLDVESLGSFVASYQTVTILNLGELWAIPTMLRLALIENLRRVAVTMAAGRIDRNLADHWADRITEIARTDPKSLIMVIADMTRADPRLSSPFVAEFVRRLQGQSSALALPLTWIEERLSEAGLTIKHLVQSENQQQAADQVSISNSIGSLRLLGSTDWRNFVESASAVEKILQGDPAQAYGRMDFATRDRYRQAGRRDGRSKRQQ
;
A
#
# COMPACT_ATOMS: atom_id res chain seq x y z
N MET A 1 -2.22 19.29 -1.67
CA MET A 1 -1.79 18.57 -2.89
C MET A 1 -1.06 19.48 -3.88
N GLU A 2 -1.55 20.68 -4.19
CA GLU A 2 -0.89 21.55 -5.20
C GLU A 2 0.52 22.03 -4.81
N GLU A 3 0.70 22.57 -3.60
CA GLU A 3 2.02 22.99 -3.11
C GLU A 3 3.01 21.81 -2.96
N HIS A 4 2.47 20.63 -2.64
CA HIS A 4 3.25 19.39 -2.63
C HIS A 4 3.79 19.07 -4.03
N GLY A 5 2.97 19.20 -5.07
CA GLY A 5 3.38 18.98 -6.46
C GLY A 5 4.56 19.85 -6.89
N LYS A 6 4.54 21.15 -6.55
CA LYS A 6 5.66 22.07 -6.86
C LYS A 6 6.92 21.71 -6.10
N THR A 7 6.77 21.43 -4.80
CA THR A 7 7.89 21.07 -3.92
C THR A 7 8.56 19.79 -4.40
N LEU A 8 7.76 18.76 -4.73
CA LEU A 8 8.26 17.50 -5.26
C LEU A 8 9.01 17.73 -6.58
N ALA A 9 8.42 18.48 -7.51
CA ALA A 9 9.03 18.79 -8.79
C ALA A 9 10.38 19.51 -8.66
N GLY A 10 10.51 20.43 -7.70
CA GLY A 10 11.77 21.12 -7.42
C GLY A 10 12.87 20.22 -6.85
N SER A 11 12.50 19.12 -6.18
CA SER A 11 13.47 18.17 -5.60
C SER A 11 13.95 17.10 -6.58
N HIS A 12 13.16 16.81 -7.63
CA HIS A 12 13.44 15.76 -8.60
C HIS A 12 14.62 16.11 -9.51
N LYS A 13 15.70 15.33 -9.45
CA LYS A 13 16.81 15.40 -10.40
C LYS A 13 16.84 14.17 -11.28
N LEU A 14 16.85 14.37 -12.59
CA LEU A 14 16.75 13.28 -13.57
C LEU A 14 18.11 12.76 -14.01
N SER A 15 18.22 11.43 -14.12
CA SER A 15 19.38 10.76 -14.67
C SER A 15 19.30 10.74 -16.20
N THR A 16 20.46 10.83 -16.85
CA THR A 16 20.63 10.61 -18.29
C THR A 16 20.83 9.14 -18.65
N GLU A 17 21.06 8.28 -17.65
CA GLU A 17 21.40 6.87 -17.86
C GLU A 17 20.16 5.96 -18.00
N ARG A 18 20.28 4.97 -18.89
CA ARG A 18 19.27 3.92 -19.07
C ARG A 18 19.59 2.74 -18.16
N ALA A 19 18.77 2.55 -17.12
CA ALA A 19 18.90 1.42 -16.19
C ALA A 19 17.82 0.35 -16.40
N ALA A 20 18.08 -0.87 -15.92
CA ALA A 20 17.09 -1.92 -15.88
C ALA A 20 15.91 -1.57 -14.95
N SER A 21 14.71 -2.04 -15.29
CA SER A 21 13.52 -1.83 -14.46
C SER A 21 13.57 -2.66 -13.19
N ARG A 22 13.60 -1.99 -12.03
CA ARG A 22 13.47 -2.62 -10.70
C ARG A 22 11.99 -2.84 -10.32
N LEU A 23 11.06 -2.18 -11.00
CA LEU A 23 9.63 -2.19 -10.67
C LEU A 23 8.97 -3.54 -10.91
N LEU A 24 9.32 -4.25 -11.99
CA LEU A 24 8.77 -5.59 -12.24
C LEU A 24 9.25 -6.62 -11.21
N ARG A 25 10.51 -6.52 -10.77
CA ARG A 25 11.03 -7.35 -9.68
C ARG A 25 10.29 -7.04 -8.39
N ARG A 26 10.12 -5.75 -8.06
CA ARG A 26 9.37 -5.34 -6.87
C ARG A 26 7.92 -5.80 -6.91
N LEU A 27 7.27 -5.73 -8.07
CA LEU A 27 5.91 -6.24 -8.24
C LEU A 27 5.82 -7.76 -8.00
N ALA A 28 6.83 -8.53 -8.44
CA ALA A 28 6.87 -9.98 -8.17
C ALA A 28 7.08 -10.26 -6.68
N GLU A 29 7.98 -9.53 -6.01
CA GLU A 29 8.15 -9.61 -4.55
C GLU A 29 6.86 -9.23 -3.80
N ASN A 30 6.08 -8.29 -4.33
CA ASN A 30 4.81 -7.87 -3.72
C ASN A 30 3.73 -8.93 -3.92
N GLU A 31 3.67 -9.54 -5.10
CA GLU A 31 2.78 -10.66 -5.39
C GLU A 31 3.06 -11.83 -4.43
N GLU A 32 4.30 -12.29 -4.32
CA GLU A 32 4.68 -13.39 -3.43
C GLU A 32 4.19 -13.18 -2.00
N VAL A 33 4.48 -12.04 -1.38
CA VAL A 33 4.05 -11.72 -0.02
C VAL A 33 2.53 -11.64 0.11
N LEU A 34 1.84 -11.06 -0.87
CA LEU A 34 0.37 -10.98 -0.83
C LEU A 34 -0.26 -12.38 -0.92
N PHE A 35 0.29 -13.28 -1.72
CA PHE A 35 -0.15 -14.67 -1.80
C PHE A 35 0.12 -15.45 -0.50
N GLU A 36 1.28 -15.25 0.12
CA GLU A 36 1.59 -15.86 1.43
C GLU A 36 0.58 -15.42 2.50
N VAL A 37 0.30 -14.11 2.61
CA VAL A 37 -0.66 -13.59 3.58
C VAL A 37 -2.07 -14.09 3.27
N HIS A 38 -2.47 -14.16 2.00
CA HIS A 38 -3.73 -14.78 1.62
C HIS A 38 -3.82 -16.25 2.08
N GLY A 39 -2.75 -17.03 1.91
CA GLY A 39 -2.68 -18.42 2.41
C GLY A 39 -2.89 -18.49 3.93
N LEU A 40 -2.14 -17.67 4.69
CA LEU A 40 -2.25 -17.61 6.15
C LEU A 40 -3.65 -17.22 6.64
N LEU A 41 -4.29 -16.26 5.98
CA LEU A 41 -5.65 -15.83 6.30
C LEU A 41 -6.68 -16.91 5.94
N THR A 42 -6.49 -17.62 4.82
CA THR A 42 -7.34 -18.74 4.43
C THR A 42 -7.28 -19.87 5.46
N GLU A 43 -6.07 -20.27 5.86
CA GLU A 43 -5.86 -21.30 6.90
C GLU A 43 -6.53 -20.91 8.22
N ALA A 44 -6.40 -19.65 8.63
CA ALA A 44 -7.04 -19.11 9.82
C ALA A 44 -8.55 -19.29 9.80
N VAL A 45 -9.22 -18.93 8.69
CA VAL A 45 -10.66 -19.07 8.54
C VAL A 45 -11.08 -20.54 8.53
N THR A 46 -10.34 -21.41 7.84
CA THR A 46 -10.65 -22.86 7.83
C THR A 46 -10.49 -23.54 9.18
N GLY A 47 -9.65 -23.00 10.07
CA GLY A 47 -9.47 -23.47 11.44
C GLY A 47 -10.40 -22.82 12.46
N ASP A 48 -11.49 -22.19 12.03
CA ASP A 48 -12.45 -21.43 12.86
C ASP A 48 -11.80 -20.34 13.73
N ARG A 49 -10.63 -19.83 13.32
CA ARG A 49 -9.94 -18.76 14.02
C ARG A 49 -10.38 -17.41 13.47
N ARG A 50 -10.69 -16.48 14.37
CA ARG A 50 -11.06 -15.10 13.99
C ARG A 50 -9.94 -14.43 13.20
N ILE A 51 -10.31 -13.69 12.17
CA ILE A 51 -9.42 -12.80 11.42
C ILE A 51 -9.79 -11.33 11.73
N ALA A 52 -8.83 -10.42 11.56
CA ALA A 52 -9.13 -9.00 11.71
C ALA A 52 -10.00 -8.53 10.52
N PRO A 53 -10.81 -7.46 10.68
CA PRO A 53 -11.65 -6.94 9.60
C PRO A 53 -10.89 -6.60 8.31
N ALA A 54 -9.65 -6.08 8.45
CA ALA A 54 -8.75 -5.83 7.32
C ALA A 54 -8.39 -7.11 6.54
N GLY A 55 -8.30 -8.26 7.25
CA GLY A 55 -8.05 -9.58 6.67
C GLY A 55 -9.23 -10.12 5.89
N GLU A 56 -10.44 -9.94 6.40
CA GLU A 56 -11.68 -10.30 5.69
C GLU A 56 -11.75 -9.54 4.37
N TRP A 57 -11.53 -8.22 4.42
CA TRP A 57 -11.56 -7.38 3.23
C TRP A 57 -10.50 -7.78 2.19
N LEU A 58 -9.30 -8.18 2.64
CA LEU A 58 -8.24 -8.66 1.76
C LEU A 58 -8.62 -9.97 1.07
N LEU A 59 -9.17 -10.94 1.81
CA LEU A 59 -9.63 -12.22 1.28
C LEU A 59 -10.76 -12.02 0.25
N ASP A 60 -11.79 -11.26 0.62
CA ASP A 60 -12.97 -11.02 -0.22
C ASP A 60 -12.61 -10.36 -1.57
N ASN A 61 -11.51 -9.59 -1.59
CA ASN A 61 -11.09 -8.82 -2.76
C ASN A 61 -9.82 -9.34 -3.42
N PHE A 62 -9.32 -10.52 -3.02
CA PHE A 62 -8.01 -10.98 -3.49
C PHE A 62 -7.95 -11.19 -5.01
N TYR A 63 -9.05 -11.65 -5.61
CA TYR A 63 -9.19 -11.81 -7.06
C TYR A 63 -8.92 -10.50 -7.84
N LEU A 64 -9.35 -9.35 -7.29
CA LEU A 64 -9.11 -8.04 -7.88
C LEU A 64 -7.62 -7.71 -7.84
N ILE A 65 -6.95 -7.98 -6.71
CA ILE A 65 -5.52 -7.73 -6.54
C ILE A 65 -4.73 -8.53 -7.59
N GLU A 66 -5.05 -9.81 -7.77
CA GLU A 66 -4.43 -10.65 -8.79
C GLU A 66 -4.63 -10.08 -10.21
N GLU A 67 -5.85 -9.65 -10.54
CA GLU A 67 -6.14 -9.04 -11.83
C GLU A 67 -5.31 -7.76 -12.05
N GLN A 68 -5.18 -6.93 -11.02
CA GLN A 68 -4.37 -5.71 -11.11
C GLN A 68 -2.88 -6.05 -11.26
N ILE A 69 -2.34 -7.04 -10.54
CA ILE A 69 -0.95 -7.49 -10.73
C ILE A 69 -0.72 -7.96 -12.17
N ARG A 70 -1.60 -8.80 -12.72
CA ARG A 70 -1.52 -9.27 -14.12
C ARG A 70 -1.59 -8.11 -15.11
N THR A 71 -2.44 -7.12 -14.84
CA THR A 71 -2.58 -5.92 -15.69
C THR A 71 -1.35 -5.03 -15.63
N ALA A 72 -0.77 -4.81 -14.45
CA ALA A 72 0.48 -4.07 -14.28
C ALA A 72 1.63 -4.73 -15.05
N LYS A 73 1.76 -6.07 -14.98
CA LYS A 73 2.77 -6.83 -15.74
C LYS A 73 2.60 -6.65 -17.26
N ARG A 74 1.36 -6.68 -17.76
CA ARG A 74 1.05 -6.50 -19.19
C ARG A 74 1.34 -5.08 -19.68
N HIS A 75 0.98 -4.07 -18.90
CA HIS A 75 1.13 -2.65 -19.28
C HIS A 75 2.50 -2.04 -18.94
N LEU A 76 3.41 -2.79 -18.32
CA LEU A 76 4.78 -2.37 -18.05
C LEU A 76 5.82 -3.28 -18.71
N PRO A 77 5.88 -3.36 -20.05
CA PRO A 77 6.92 -4.13 -20.72
C PRO A 77 8.30 -3.55 -20.43
N LYS A 78 9.33 -4.41 -20.41
CA LYS A 78 10.73 -4.03 -20.07
C LYS A 78 11.25 -2.87 -20.92
N GLY A 79 10.87 -2.80 -22.19
CA GLY A 79 11.23 -1.71 -23.10
C GLY A 79 10.67 -0.37 -22.67
N TYR A 80 9.36 -0.30 -22.39
CA TYR A 80 8.70 0.93 -21.97
C TYR A 80 9.26 1.48 -20.65
N SER A 81 9.49 0.61 -19.67
CA SER A 81 10.06 1.01 -18.37
C SER A 81 11.50 1.53 -18.46
N ARG A 82 12.26 1.15 -19.50
CA ARG A 82 13.62 1.67 -19.75
C ARG A 82 13.62 3.09 -20.33
N GLU A 83 12.54 3.51 -20.97
CA GLU A 83 12.44 4.84 -21.59
C GLU A 83 11.99 5.94 -20.61
N LEU A 84 11.47 5.58 -19.45
CA LEU A 84 10.97 6.55 -18.47
C LEU A 84 12.14 7.26 -17.75
N PRO A 85 12.12 8.61 -17.64
CA PRO A 85 13.10 9.37 -16.88
C PRO A 85 13.16 8.95 -15.41
N ARG A 86 14.38 8.76 -14.91
CA ARG A 86 14.66 8.22 -13.57
C ARG A 86 15.22 9.26 -12.63
N LEU A 87 14.95 9.13 -11.35
CA LEU A 87 15.51 9.99 -10.31
C LEU A 87 16.94 9.60 -9.97
N VAL A 88 17.79 10.59 -9.69
CA VAL A 88 19.17 10.42 -9.20
C VAL A 88 19.20 10.42 -7.66
N ASN A 89 18.26 11.10 -7.03
CA ASN A 89 18.23 11.39 -5.60
C ASN A 89 16.89 10.99 -4.97
N GLY A 90 16.87 11.01 -3.63
CA GLY A 90 15.69 10.73 -2.82
C GLY A 90 15.40 9.24 -2.62
N PRO A 91 14.31 8.91 -1.90
CA PRO A 91 13.93 7.53 -1.61
C PRO A 91 13.70 6.67 -2.87
N SER A 92 13.28 7.32 -3.96
CA SER A 92 13.02 6.68 -5.25
C SER A 92 14.22 6.76 -6.23
N ALA A 93 15.44 6.97 -5.73
CA ALA A 93 16.64 7.00 -6.58
C ALA A 93 16.76 5.72 -7.44
N GLY A 94 16.98 5.91 -8.74
CA GLY A 94 17.04 4.85 -9.75
C GLY A 94 15.67 4.36 -10.26
N LEU A 95 14.55 4.85 -9.70
CA LEU A 95 13.19 4.56 -10.17
C LEU A 95 12.66 5.68 -11.07
N PRO A 96 11.67 5.41 -11.95
CA PRO A 96 11.02 6.44 -12.74
C PRO A 96 10.41 7.52 -11.86
N ARG A 97 10.56 8.81 -12.21
CA ARG A 97 9.95 9.90 -11.41
C ARG A 97 8.43 9.82 -11.32
N VAL A 98 7.79 9.26 -12.35
CA VAL A 98 6.33 9.01 -12.36
C VAL A 98 5.90 7.94 -11.36
N TYR A 99 6.81 7.05 -10.96
CA TYR A 99 6.55 6.11 -9.87
C TYR A 99 6.58 6.83 -8.52
N ASP A 100 7.53 7.74 -8.33
CA ASP A 100 7.62 8.57 -7.12
C ASP A 100 6.39 9.49 -6.98
N ILE A 101 5.95 10.13 -8.07
CA ILE A 101 4.69 10.89 -8.10
C ILE A 101 3.49 10.03 -7.66
N ALA A 102 3.43 8.78 -8.13
CA ALA A 102 2.37 7.86 -7.75
C ALA A 102 2.46 7.46 -6.26
N LEU A 103 3.67 7.17 -5.75
CA LEU A 103 3.87 6.88 -4.33
C LEU A 103 3.43 8.05 -3.45
N GLU A 104 3.86 9.27 -3.78
CA GLU A 104 3.49 10.49 -3.05
C GLU A 104 1.98 10.76 -3.08
N THR A 105 1.33 10.47 -4.20
CA THR A 105 -0.13 10.60 -4.31
C THR A 105 -0.85 9.60 -3.40
N ILE A 106 -0.38 8.35 -3.37
CA ILE A 106 -1.00 7.27 -2.60
C ILE A 106 -0.69 7.39 -1.09
N SER A 107 0.52 7.80 -0.72
CA SER A 107 0.92 7.97 0.69
C SER A 107 0.16 9.10 1.37
N HIS A 108 -0.02 10.23 0.69
CA HIS A 108 -0.78 11.37 1.22
C HIS A 108 -2.27 11.08 1.38
N GLY A 109 -2.83 10.18 0.56
CA GLY A 109 -4.24 9.79 0.61
C GLY A 109 -4.53 8.53 1.42
N ASP A 110 -3.54 7.91 2.07
CA ASP A 110 -3.63 6.57 2.69
C ASP A 110 -4.37 5.56 1.79
N GLY A 111 -3.86 5.40 0.56
CA GLY A 111 -4.46 4.49 -0.41
C GLY A 111 -5.65 5.07 -1.18
N ARG A 112 -6.24 6.21 -0.76
CA ARG A 112 -7.39 6.81 -1.43
C ARG A 112 -6.95 7.67 -2.61
N LEU A 113 -7.32 7.23 -3.80
CA LEU A 113 -7.09 7.94 -5.05
C LEU A 113 -8.30 8.83 -5.35
N ASP A 114 -8.00 10.09 -5.67
CA ASP A 114 -8.93 11.01 -6.29
C ASP A 114 -8.31 11.54 -7.59
N VAL A 115 -9.01 11.34 -8.70
CA VAL A 115 -8.53 11.68 -10.05
C VAL A 115 -8.46 13.21 -10.23
N GLU A 116 -9.36 13.96 -9.59
CA GLU A 116 -9.33 15.42 -9.64
C GLU A 116 -8.12 15.96 -8.90
N SER A 117 -7.92 15.53 -7.64
CA SER A 117 -6.72 15.87 -6.86
C SER A 117 -5.42 15.44 -7.56
N LEU A 118 -5.39 14.28 -8.22
CA LEU A 118 -4.26 13.85 -9.05
C LEU A 118 -4.02 14.81 -10.22
N GLY A 119 -5.09 15.26 -10.89
CA GLY A 119 -5.03 16.24 -11.97
C GLY A 119 -4.40 17.55 -11.52
N SER A 120 -4.88 18.11 -10.41
CA SER A 120 -4.33 19.34 -9.81
C SER A 120 -2.88 19.17 -9.37
N PHE A 121 -2.55 18.00 -8.78
CA PHE A 121 -1.17 17.67 -8.42
C PHE A 121 -0.24 17.67 -9.63
N VAL A 122 -0.61 16.96 -10.71
CA VAL A 122 0.20 16.86 -11.93
C VAL A 122 0.29 18.21 -12.64
N ALA A 123 -0.80 18.99 -12.67
CA ALA A 123 -0.78 20.34 -13.22
C ALA A 123 0.22 21.23 -12.48
N SER A 124 0.19 21.21 -11.15
CA SER A 124 1.10 21.96 -10.29
C SER A 124 2.56 21.49 -10.43
N TYR A 125 2.81 20.18 -10.48
CA TYR A 125 4.15 19.62 -10.72
C TYR A 125 4.73 20.13 -12.06
N GLN A 126 3.90 20.17 -13.11
CA GLN A 126 4.32 20.57 -14.44
C GLN A 126 4.59 22.07 -14.60
N THR A 127 4.23 22.92 -13.63
CA THR A 127 4.66 24.33 -13.65
C THR A 127 6.16 24.47 -13.40
N VAL A 128 6.79 23.46 -12.79
CA VAL A 128 8.24 23.42 -12.53
C VAL A 128 8.94 22.57 -13.58
N THR A 129 8.47 21.34 -13.81
CA THR A 129 9.06 20.44 -14.82
C THR A 129 8.00 19.70 -15.62
N ILE A 130 8.02 19.87 -16.95
CA ILE A 130 7.06 19.22 -17.86
C ILE A 130 7.27 17.69 -17.90
N LEU A 131 6.17 16.95 -17.81
CA LEU A 131 6.14 15.50 -18.03
C LEU A 131 5.99 15.22 -19.52
N ASN A 132 6.74 14.24 -20.03
CA ASN A 132 6.57 13.82 -21.42
C ASN A 132 5.33 12.93 -21.59
N LEU A 133 4.86 12.76 -22.83
CA LEU A 133 3.65 11.98 -23.12
C LEU A 133 3.73 10.53 -22.60
N GLY A 134 4.90 9.88 -22.68
CA GLY A 134 5.11 8.54 -22.13
C GLY A 134 5.07 8.51 -20.60
N GLU A 135 5.46 9.59 -19.94
CA GLU A 135 5.31 9.70 -18.49
C GLU A 135 3.84 9.81 -18.09
N LEU A 136 3.05 10.63 -18.79
CA LEU A 136 1.62 10.76 -18.55
C LEU A 136 0.87 9.43 -18.76
N TRP A 137 1.20 8.71 -19.83
CA TRP A 137 0.64 7.37 -20.09
C TRP A 137 1.11 6.31 -19.09
N ALA A 138 2.22 6.53 -18.38
CA ALA A 138 2.69 5.60 -17.35
C ALA A 138 1.98 5.77 -16.00
N ILE A 139 1.41 6.95 -15.71
CA ILE A 139 0.74 7.26 -14.44
C ILE A 139 -0.26 6.18 -13.96
N PRO A 140 -1.17 5.64 -14.80
CA PRO A 140 -2.15 4.65 -14.36
C PRO A 140 -1.48 3.37 -13.85
N THR A 141 -0.42 2.95 -14.54
CA THR A 141 0.35 1.77 -14.16
C THR A 141 1.19 2.04 -12.92
N MET A 142 1.73 3.24 -12.75
CA MET A 142 2.49 3.63 -11.55
C MET A 142 1.60 3.70 -10.31
N LEU A 143 0.40 4.28 -10.42
CA LEU A 143 -0.58 4.29 -9.32
C LEU A 143 -0.97 2.88 -8.91
N ARG A 144 -1.16 1.98 -9.89
CA ARG A 144 -1.44 0.57 -9.62
C ARG A 144 -0.31 -0.09 -8.84
N LEU A 145 0.94 0.13 -9.23
CA LEU A 145 2.10 -0.39 -8.49
C LEU A 145 2.16 0.18 -7.06
N ALA A 146 1.93 1.48 -6.91
CA ALA A 146 1.93 2.14 -5.60
C ALA A 146 0.82 1.61 -4.68
N LEU A 147 -0.38 1.35 -5.21
CA LEU A 147 -1.47 0.72 -4.45
C LEU A 147 -1.16 -0.72 -4.05
N ILE A 148 -0.53 -1.50 -4.93
CA ILE A 148 -0.08 -2.87 -4.60
C ILE A 148 1.01 -2.85 -3.52
N GLU A 149 1.92 -1.88 -3.56
CA GLU A 149 2.91 -1.65 -2.51
C GLU A 149 2.24 -1.29 -1.17
N ASN A 150 1.20 -0.44 -1.20
CA ASN A 150 0.40 -0.09 -0.03
C ASN A 150 -0.29 -1.33 0.58
N LEU A 151 -0.92 -2.15 -0.26
CA LEU A 151 -1.56 -3.40 0.16
C LEU A 151 -0.55 -4.36 0.79
N ARG A 152 0.64 -4.52 0.20
CA ARG A 152 1.71 -5.32 0.80
C ARG A 152 2.06 -4.82 2.19
N ARG A 153 2.24 -3.51 2.37
CA ARG A 153 2.60 -2.92 3.67
C ARG A 153 1.59 -3.32 4.74
N VAL A 154 0.30 -3.13 4.46
CA VAL A 154 -0.77 -3.47 5.43
C VAL A 154 -0.85 -4.98 5.66
N ALA A 155 -0.73 -5.79 4.60
CA ALA A 155 -0.72 -7.25 4.69
C ALA A 155 0.42 -7.80 5.58
N VAL A 156 1.63 -7.21 5.48
CA VAL A 156 2.77 -7.58 6.34
C VAL A 156 2.50 -7.22 7.81
N THR A 157 1.98 -6.01 8.08
CA THR A 157 1.61 -5.61 9.45
C THR A 157 0.57 -6.56 10.05
N MET A 158 -0.44 -6.94 9.27
CA MET A 158 -1.47 -7.88 9.69
C MET A 158 -0.92 -9.28 9.97
N ALA A 159 -0.02 -9.78 9.12
CA ALA A 159 0.62 -11.08 9.31
C ALA A 159 1.49 -11.10 10.57
N ALA A 160 2.25 -10.04 10.83
CA ALA A 160 3.02 -9.89 12.06
C ALA A 160 2.10 -9.89 13.30
N GLY A 161 1.05 -9.08 13.29
CA GLY A 161 0.07 -9.05 14.37
C GLY A 161 -0.70 -10.37 14.54
N ARG A 162 -0.75 -11.23 13.51
CA ARG A 162 -1.32 -12.57 13.62
C ARG A 162 -0.41 -13.55 14.34
N ILE A 163 0.90 -13.46 14.15
CA ILE A 163 1.88 -14.29 14.88
C ILE A 163 1.72 -14.06 16.38
N ASP A 164 1.65 -12.80 16.79
CA ASP A 164 1.50 -12.40 18.19
C ASP A 164 0.16 -12.86 18.79
N ARG A 165 -0.93 -12.75 18.03
CA ARG A 165 -2.25 -13.27 18.44
C ARG A 165 -2.27 -14.78 18.59
N ASN A 166 -1.65 -15.52 17.66
CA ASN A 166 -1.54 -16.97 17.76
C ASN A 166 -0.76 -17.39 19.02
N LEU A 167 0.26 -16.61 19.41
CA LEU A 167 1.01 -16.86 20.65
C LEU A 167 0.15 -16.57 21.89
N ALA A 168 -0.65 -15.51 21.87
CA ALA A 168 -1.62 -15.21 22.92
C ALA A 168 -2.67 -16.31 23.05
N ASP A 169 -3.23 -16.78 21.92
CA ASP A 169 -4.18 -17.90 21.87
C ASP A 169 -3.56 -19.16 22.49
N HIS A 170 -2.33 -19.51 22.12
CA HIS A 170 -1.63 -20.68 22.67
C HIS A 170 -1.54 -20.64 24.20
N TRP A 171 -1.10 -19.52 24.77
CA TRP A 171 -0.99 -19.39 26.22
C TRP A 171 -2.36 -19.32 26.90
N ALA A 172 -3.31 -18.59 26.32
CA ALA A 172 -4.66 -18.51 26.84
C ALA A 172 -5.35 -19.88 26.85
N ASP A 173 -5.23 -20.68 25.79
CA ASP A 173 -5.77 -22.04 25.71
C ASP A 173 -5.17 -22.93 26.81
N ARG A 174 -3.84 -22.92 26.97
CA ARG A 174 -3.16 -23.69 28.03
C ARG A 174 -3.61 -23.28 29.43
N ILE A 175 -3.71 -21.97 29.68
CA ILE A 175 -4.10 -21.40 30.97
C ILE A 175 -5.56 -21.76 31.28
N THR A 176 -6.49 -21.55 30.33
CA THR A 176 -7.91 -21.84 30.51
C THR A 176 -8.15 -23.34 30.70
N GLU A 177 -7.48 -24.19 29.94
CA GLU A 177 -7.64 -25.64 30.07
C GLU A 177 -7.13 -26.14 31.42
N ILE A 178 -5.94 -25.72 31.85
CA ILE A 178 -5.40 -26.12 33.16
C ILE A 178 -6.22 -25.53 34.30
N ALA A 179 -6.71 -24.29 34.19
CA ALA A 179 -7.63 -23.73 35.18
C ALA A 179 -8.94 -24.53 35.30
N ARG A 180 -9.34 -25.27 34.26
CA ARG A 180 -10.52 -26.14 34.25
C ARG A 180 -10.23 -27.55 34.75
N THR A 181 -9.10 -28.15 34.35
CA THR A 181 -8.79 -29.57 34.62
C THR A 181 -7.93 -29.79 35.85
N ASP A 182 -6.97 -28.91 36.12
CA ASP A 182 -6.05 -29.01 37.26
C ASP A 182 -5.58 -27.61 37.74
N PRO A 183 -6.44 -26.88 38.49
CA PRO A 183 -6.14 -25.52 38.91
C PRO A 183 -4.83 -25.37 39.71
N LYS A 184 -4.36 -26.43 40.37
CA LYS A 184 -3.13 -26.41 41.17
C LYS A 184 -1.88 -26.30 40.28
N SER A 185 -1.96 -26.82 39.06
CA SER A 185 -0.90 -26.75 38.06
C SER A 185 -0.86 -25.43 37.29
N LEU A 186 -1.80 -24.51 37.53
CA LEU A 186 -1.86 -23.22 36.83
C LEU A 186 -0.60 -22.38 37.04
N ILE A 187 -0.02 -22.42 38.24
CA ILE A 187 1.24 -21.74 38.58
C ILE A 187 2.38 -22.21 37.67
N MET A 188 2.43 -23.50 37.32
CA MET A 188 3.46 -24.03 36.44
C MET A 188 3.32 -23.51 35.01
N VAL A 189 2.08 -23.39 34.50
CA VAL A 189 1.83 -22.81 33.16
C VAL A 189 2.22 -21.34 33.12
N ILE A 190 1.89 -20.57 34.16
CA ILE A 190 2.30 -19.17 34.27
C ILE A 190 3.83 -19.09 34.33
N ALA A 191 4.50 -19.94 35.11
CA ALA A 191 5.95 -19.98 35.18
C ALA A 191 6.60 -20.37 33.83
N ASP A 192 6.01 -21.30 33.07
CA ASP A 192 6.43 -21.62 31.70
C ASP A 192 6.32 -20.39 30.79
N MET A 193 5.20 -19.67 30.86
CA MET A 193 4.97 -18.46 30.07
C MET A 193 5.97 -17.36 30.43
N THR A 194 6.20 -17.12 31.72
CA THR A 194 7.20 -16.16 32.20
C THR A 194 8.60 -16.51 31.71
N ARG A 195 8.96 -17.80 31.67
CA ARG A 195 10.27 -18.26 31.15
C ARG A 195 10.38 -18.14 29.64
N ALA A 196 9.27 -18.29 28.91
CA ALA A 196 9.25 -18.10 27.47
C ALA A 196 9.40 -16.63 27.06
N ASP A 197 9.20 -15.70 28.01
CA ASP A 197 9.35 -14.25 27.85
C ASP A 197 8.71 -13.71 26.55
N PRO A 198 7.38 -13.92 26.37
CA PRO A 198 6.71 -13.51 25.15
C PRO A 198 6.76 -11.98 24.99
N ARG A 199 6.94 -11.52 23.76
CA ARG A 199 6.84 -10.09 23.45
C ARG A 199 5.42 -9.61 23.71
N LEU A 200 5.25 -8.71 24.68
CA LEU A 200 3.97 -8.11 25.06
C LEU A 200 3.56 -7.00 24.08
N SER A 201 3.37 -7.35 22.81
CA SER A 201 2.89 -6.43 21.77
C SER A 201 1.40 -6.10 21.94
N SER A 202 0.93 -5.04 21.29
CA SER A 202 -0.49 -4.67 21.29
C SER A 202 -1.41 -5.82 20.85
N PRO A 203 -1.13 -6.56 19.74
CA PRO A 203 -1.94 -7.71 19.35
C PRO A 203 -1.94 -8.84 20.38
N PHE A 204 -0.78 -9.15 20.98
CA PHE A 204 -0.67 -10.18 22.01
C PHE A 204 -1.52 -9.83 23.24
N VAL A 205 -1.31 -8.65 23.81
CA VAL A 205 -1.98 -8.22 25.05
C VAL A 205 -3.48 -8.09 24.83
N ALA A 206 -3.91 -7.52 23.70
CA ALA A 206 -5.33 -7.39 23.40
C ALA A 206 -6.03 -8.75 23.29
N GLU A 207 -5.43 -9.71 22.59
CA GLU A 207 -6.00 -11.05 22.45
C GLU A 207 -5.97 -11.84 23.76
N PHE A 208 -4.85 -11.79 24.49
CA PHE A 208 -4.70 -12.50 25.77
C PHE A 208 -5.72 -12.01 26.81
N VAL A 209 -5.87 -10.69 26.95
CA VAL A 209 -6.83 -10.08 27.88
C VAL A 209 -8.25 -10.43 27.45
N ARG A 210 -8.59 -10.31 26.17
CA ARG A 210 -9.90 -10.68 25.62
C ARG A 210 -10.27 -12.14 25.93
N ARG A 211 -9.29 -13.05 25.87
CA ARG A 211 -9.48 -14.48 26.13
C ARG A 211 -9.69 -14.79 27.61
N LEU A 212 -8.96 -14.14 28.51
CA LEU A 212 -8.98 -14.47 29.94
C LEU A 212 -9.97 -13.64 30.77
N GLN A 213 -10.32 -12.44 30.31
CA GLN A 213 -11.19 -11.53 31.05
C GLN A 213 -12.61 -12.09 31.17
N GLY A 214 -13.15 -12.11 32.39
CA GLY A 214 -14.54 -12.46 32.67
C GLY A 214 -14.87 -13.96 32.75
N GLN A 215 -13.88 -14.86 32.66
CA GLN A 215 -14.16 -16.31 32.74
C GLN A 215 -14.11 -16.90 34.16
N SER A 216 -13.11 -16.58 34.98
CA SER A 216 -13.06 -17.01 36.39
C SER A 216 -12.05 -16.21 37.22
N SER A 217 -12.16 -16.27 38.56
CA SER A 217 -11.19 -15.65 39.47
C SER A 217 -9.79 -16.28 39.38
N ALA A 218 -9.68 -17.54 38.95
CA ALA A 218 -8.40 -18.23 38.75
C ALA A 218 -7.57 -17.59 37.62
N LEU A 219 -8.21 -16.91 36.67
CA LEU A 219 -7.55 -16.23 35.55
C LEU A 219 -7.08 -14.80 35.90
N ALA A 220 -7.25 -14.35 37.15
CA ALA A 220 -6.72 -13.07 37.59
C ALA A 220 -5.18 -13.07 37.62
N LEU A 221 -4.54 -14.18 38.04
CA LEU A 221 -3.09 -14.25 38.19
C LEU A 221 -2.31 -14.00 36.89
N PRO A 222 -2.64 -14.64 35.74
CA PRO A 222 -1.99 -14.32 34.47
C PRO A 222 -2.17 -12.85 34.03
N LEU A 223 -3.33 -12.26 34.32
CA LEU A 223 -3.61 -10.86 33.97
C LEU A 223 -2.79 -9.89 34.85
N THR A 224 -2.69 -10.17 36.14
CA THR A 224 -1.82 -9.41 37.06
C THR A 224 -0.36 -9.49 36.64
N TRP A 225 0.11 -10.66 36.21
CA TRP A 225 1.49 -10.81 35.72
C TRP A 225 1.77 -9.92 34.48
N ILE A 226 0.85 -9.88 33.51
CA ILE A 226 1.00 -8.96 32.36
C ILE A 226 0.99 -7.51 32.82
N GLU A 227 0.11 -7.15 33.75
CA GLU A 227 0.02 -5.78 34.26
C GLU A 227 1.31 -5.34 34.96
N GLU A 228 1.92 -6.21 35.78
CA GLU A 228 3.22 -5.97 36.41
C GLU A 228 4.33 -5.79 35.37
N ARG A 229 4.43 -6.71 34.39
CA ARG A 229 5.42 -6.65 33.32
C ARG A 229 5.30 -5.39 32.46
N LEU A 230 4.08 -4.97 32.13
CA LEU A 230 3.85 -3.75 31.37
C LEU A 230 4.20 -2.50 32.20
N SER A 231 3.96 -2.54 33.50
CA SER A 231 4.30 -1.44 34.41
C SER A 231 5.80 -1.20 34.51
N GLU A 232 6.63 -2.25 34.41
CA GLU A 232 8.10 -2.13 34.32
C GLU A 232 8.54 -1.28 33.11
N ALA A 233 7.75 -1.25 32.04
CA ALA A 233 7.96 -0.45 30.84
C ALA A 233 7.11 0.84 30.78
N GLY A 234 6.38 1.17 31.84
CA GLY A 234 5.48 2.34 31.87
C GLY A 234 4.25 2.22 30.96
N LEU A 235 3.87 1.00 30.57
CA LEU A 235 2.72 0.72 29.72
C LEU A 235 1.55 0.18 30.55
N THR A 236 0.34 0.24 29.98
CA THR A 236 -0.86 -0.34 30.60
C THR A 236 -1.60 -1.24 29.60
N ILE A 237 -2.33 -2.23 30.12
CA ILE A 237 -3.22 -3.07 29.30
C ILE A 237 -4.17 -2.21 28.49
N LYS A 238 -4.80 -1.20 29.11
CA LYS A 238 -5.75 -0.30 28.45
C LYS A 238 -5.11 0.42 27.26
N HIS A 239 -3.89 0.92 27.43
CA HIS A 239 -3.17 1.59 26.35
C HIS A 239 -2.89 0.65 25.17
N LEU A 240 -2.41 -0.58 25.44
CA LEU A 240 -2.11 -1.54 24.37
C LEU A 240 -3.37 -2.06 23.66
N VAL A 241 -4.46 -2.31 24.39
CA VAL A 241 -5.76 -2.66 23.80
C VAL A 241 -6.29 -1.52 22.92
N GLN A 242 -6.18 -0.27 23.38
CA GLN A 242 -6.60 0.90 22.59
C GLN A 242 -5.73 1.07 21.34
N SER A 243 -4.42 0.90 21.46
CA SER A 243 -3.47 0.93 20.35
C SER A 243 -3.78 -0.14 19.30
N GLU A 244 -4.10 -1.37 19.72
CA GLU A 244 -4.49 -2.44 18.81
C GLU A 244 -5.77 -2.11 18.04
N ASN A 245 -6.80 -1.62 18.74
CA ASN A 245 -8.06 -1.25 18.10
C ASN A 245 -7.87 -0.11 17.08
N GLN A 246 -7.03 0.88 17.40
CA GLN A 246 -6.71 1.97 16.49
C GLN A 246 -5.94 1.45 15.26
N GLN A 247 -4.99 0.54 15.45
CA GLN A 247 -4.22 -0.04 14.36
C GLN A 247 -5.11 -0.87 13.43
N GLN A 248 -5.98 -1.73 13.98
CA GLN A 248 -6.91 -2.52 13.15
C GLN A 248 -7.87 -1.64 12.36
N ALA A 249 -8.37 -0.55 12.95
CA ALA A 249 -9.21 0.41 12.25
C ALA A 249 -8.46 1.13 11.12
N ALA A 250 -7.21 1.53 11.37
CA ALA A 250 -6.36 2.15 10.35
C ALA A 250 -6.06 1.19 9.19
N ASP A 251 -5.69 -0.06 9.51
CA ASP A 251 -5.43 -1.10 8.51
C ASP A 251 -6.66 -1.38 7.64
N GLN A 252 -7.85 -1.46 8.26
CA GLN A 252 -9.11 -1.66 7.56
C GLN A 252 -9.41 -0.52 6.59
N VAL A 253 -9.24 0.74 7.02
CA VAL A 253 -9.43 1.91 6.16
C VAL A 253 -8.43 1.93 5.02
N SER A 254 -7.15 1.65 5.28
CA SER A 254 -6.10 1.67 4.25
C SER A 254 -6.32 0.58 3.19
N ILE A 255 -6.73 -0.63 3.58
CA ILE A 255 -7.10 -1.70 2.63
C ILE A 255 -8.34 -1.31 1.83
N SER A 256 -9.39 -0.84 2.49
CA SER A 256 -10.64 -0.44 1.82
C SER A 256 -10.40 0.66 0.78
N ASN A 257 -9.64 1.69 1.16
CA ASN A 257 -9.20 2.76 0.26
C ASN A 257 -8.40 2.19 -0.92
N SER A 258 -7.43 1.32 -0.66
CA SER A 258 -6.58 0.74 -1.71
C SER A 258 -7.39 -0.07 -2.73
N ILE A 259 -8.33 -0.89 -2.25
CA ILE A 259 -9.24 -1.67 -3.09
C ILE A 259 -10.16 -0.75 -3.90
N GLY A 260 -10.75 0.27 -3.25
CA GLY A 260 -11.59 1.26 -3.92
C GLY A 260 -10.83 1.99 -5.04
N SER A 261 -9.60 2.40 -4.76
CA SER A 261 -8.71 3.04 -5.73
C SER A 261 -8.32 2.13 -6.88
N LEU A 262 -8.06 0.85 -6.62
CA LEU A 262 -7.77 -0.12 -7.69
C LEU A 262 -8.98 -0.31 -8.62
N ARG A 263 -10.20 -0.34 -8.08
CA ARG A 263 -11.43 -0.37 -8.90
C ARG A 263 -11.57 0.92 -9.73
N LEU A 264 -11.36 2.08 -9.09
CA LEU A 264 -11.40 3.38 -9.76
C LEU A 264 -10.36 3.47 -10.89
N LEU A 265 -9.13 2.96 -10.69
CA LEU A 265 -8.10 2.91 -11.72
C LEU A 265 -8.55 2.13 -12.96
N GLY A 266 -9.33 1.06 -12.76
CA GLY A 266 -9.86 0.21 -13.83
C GLY A 266 -11.01 0.84 -14.62
N SER A 267 -11.83 1.68 -13.98
CA SER A 267 -12.98 2.34 -14.61
C SER A 267 -12.70 3.74 -15.17
N THR A 268 -11.57 4.35 -14.79
CA THR A 268 -11.20 5.71 -15.23
C THR A 268 -10.79 5.74 -16.71
N ASP A 269 -11.34 6.69 -17.48
CA ASP A 269 -10.87 6.97 -18.84
C ASP A 269 -9.59 7.82 -18.82
N TRP A 270 -8.46 7.13 -18.80
CA TRP A 270 -7.13 7.74 -18.78
C TRP A 270 -6.80 8.58 -20.02
N ARG A 271 -7.55 8.44 -21.12
CA ARG A 271 -7.37 9.27 -22.31
C ARG A 271 -7.66 10.74 -22.00
N ASN A 272 -8.77 11.00 -21.30
CA ASN A 272 -9.17 12.34 -20.92
C ASN A 272 -8.17 12.98 -19.95
N PHE A 273 -7.66 12.19 -19.00
CA PHE A 273 -6.61 12.62 -18.09
C PHE A 273 -5.31 13.00 -18.82
N VAL A 274 -4.86 12.17 -19.77
CA VAL A 274 -3.64 12.45 -20.54
C VAL A 274 -3.81 13.67 -21.45
N GLU A 275 -4.99 13.86 -22.04
CA GLU A 275 -5.30 15.07 -22.83
C GLU A 275 -5.24 16.34 -21.99
N SER A 276 -5.93 16.36 -20.85
CA SER A 276 -5.96 17.54 -19.98
C SER A 276 -4.58 17.88 -19.39
N ALA A 277 -3.77 16.87 -19.08
CA ALA A 277 -2.44 17.03 -18.50
C ALA A 277 -1.35 17.32 -19.54
N SER A 278 -1.56 17.04 -20.83
CA SER A 278 -0.53 17.17 -21.85
C SER A 278 -0.29 18.62 -22.27
N ALA A 279 0.93 19.11 -22.06
CA ALA A 279 1.36 20.42 -22.57
C ALA A 279 1.29 20.49 -24.10
N VAL A 280 1.57 19.38 -24.80
CA VAL A 280 1.49 19.30 -26.26
C VAL A 280 0.04 19.41 -26.72
N GLU A 281 -0.90 18.78 -26.02
CA GLU A 281 -2.34 18.90 -26.33
C GLU A 281 -2.79 20.36 -26.23
N LYS A 282 -2.40 21.06 -25.15
CA LYS A 282 -2.74 22.48 -24.96
C LYS A 282 -2.23 23.38 -26.09
N ILE A 283 -1.04 23.11 -26.61
CA ILE A 283 -0.48 23.85 -27.75
C ILE A 283 -1.27 23.55 -29.03
N LEU A 284 -1.55 22.28 -29.31
CA LEU A 284 -2.25 21.85 -30.52
C LEU A 284 -3.72 22.32 -30.56
N GLN A 285 -4.37 22.42 -29.39
CA GLN A 285 -5.71 23.02 -29.26
C GLN A 285 -5.74 24.52 -29.60
N GLY A 286 -4.59 25.20 -29.59
CA GLY A 286 -4.45 26.58 -30.03
C GLY A 286 -4.46 26.77 -31.56
N ASP A 287 -4.72 25.71 -32.33
CA ASP A 287 -4.88 25.78 -33.80
C ASP A 287 -5.92 26.84 -34.19
N PRO A 288 -5.53 27.91 -34.91
CA PRO A 288 -6.45 28.98 -35.32
C PRO A 288 -7.62 28.49 -36.17
N ALA A 289 -7.43 27.40 -36.93
CA ALA A 289 -8.49 26.81 -37.75
C ALA A 289 -9.45 25.91 -36.94
N GLN A 290 -9.14 25.64 -35.67
CA GLN A 290 -9.81 24.67 -34.81
C GLN A 290 -9.96 23.27 -35.44
N ALA A 291 -9.14 22.95 -36.45
CA ALA A 291 -9.21 21.68 -37.15
C ALA A 291 -8.75 20.56 -36.21
N TYR A 292 -7.69 20.80 -35.44
CA TYR A 292 -7.18 19.83 -34.46
C TYR A 292 -8.25 19.42 -33.42
N GLY A 293 -8.94 20.38 -32.81
CA GLY A 293 -9.95 20.12 -31.78
C GLY A 293 -11.16 19.31 -32.25
N ARG A 294 -11.42 19.29 -33.57
CA ARG A 294 -12.52 18.53 -34.19
C ARG A 294 -12.11 17.12 -34.62
N MET A 295 -10.82 16.76 -34.51
CA MET A 295 -10.33 15.44 -34.89
C MET A 295 -10.68 14.37 -33.86
N ASP A 296 -10.80 13.13 -34.32
CA ASP A 296 -10.94 11.97 -33.44
C ASP A 296 -9.68 11.75 -32.59
N PHE A 297 -9.84 11.02 -31.48
CA PHE A 297 -8.75 10.77 -30.54
C PHE A 297 -7.53 10.14 -31.21
N ALA A 298 -7.74 9.18 -32.12
CA ALA A 298 -6.66 8.47 -32.79
C ALA A 298 -5.79 9.42 -33.64
N THR A 299 -6.42 10.36 -34.36
CA THR A 299 -5.68 11.35 -35.13
C THR A 299 -4.95 12.32 -34.22
N ARG A 300 -5.62 12.85 -33.18
CA ARG A 300 -4.97 13.73 -32.18
C ARG A 300 -3.77 13.06 -31.49
N ASP A 301 -3.86 11.78 -31.18
CA ASP A 301 -2.74 11.02 -30.61
C ASP A 301 -1.54 10.91 -31.57
N ARG A 302 -1.76 10.70 -32.88
CA ARG A 302 -0.68 10.71 -33.88
C ARG A 302 0.06 12.05 -33.93
N TYR A 303 -0.67 13.17 -33.88
CA TYR A 303 -0.06 14.51 -33.82
C TYR A 303 0.78 14.69 -32.55
N ARG A 304 0.26 14.28 -31.38
CA ARG A 304 1.02 14.31 -30.12
C ARG A 304 2.29 13.46 -30.17
N GLN A 305 2.24 12.30 -30.81
CA GLN A 305 3.41 11.43 -31.00
C GLN A 305 4.42 12.01 -32.01
N ALA A 306 3.96 12.67 -33.07
CA ALA A 306 4.82 13.31 -34.06
C ALA A 306 5.63 14.46 -33.43
N GLY A 307 4.97 15.33 -32.64
CA GLY A 307 5.65 16.40 -31.90
C GLY A 307 6.77 15.92 -30.97
N ARG A 308 6.67 14.69 -30.43
CA ARG A 308 7.73 14.06 -29.62
C ARG A 308 9.00 13.75 -30.44
N ARG A 309 8.87 13.40 -31.73
CA ARG A 309 10.02 13.06 -32.59
C ARG A 309 10.85 14.30 -32.91
N ASP A 310 10.19 15.40 -33.27
CA ASP A 310 10.87 16.66 -33.62
C ASP A 310 11.53 17.34 -32.41
N GLY A 311 10.91 17.25 -31.23
CA GLY A 311 11.50 17.76 -29.97
C GLY A 311 12.74 17.00 -29.50
N ARG A 312 12.87 15.70 -29.82
CA ARG A 312 14.09 14.91 -29.56
C ARG A 312 15.23 15.30 -30.49
N SER A 313 14.93 15.63 -31.76
CA SER A 313 15.94 16.03 -32.73
C SER A 313 16.56 17.41 -32.41
N LYS A 314 15.78 18.33 -31.83
CA LYS A 314 16.27 19.66 -31.43
C LYS A 314 17.04 19.71 -30.10
N ARG A 315 16.95 18.67 -29.25
CA ARG A 315 17.73 18.57 -27.99
C ARG A 315 19.06 17.81 -28.13
N GLN A 316 19.34 17.30 -29.33
CA GLN A 316 20.60 16.62 -29.68
C GLN A 316 21.49 17.46 -30.61
N GLN A 317 21.12 18.72 -30.85
CA GLN A 317 21.93 19.73 -31.54
C GLN A 317 22.35 20.82 -30.57
#